data_AF-A0A8I1UVB6-F1
#
_entry.id   AF-A0A8I1UVB6-F1
#
_cell.length_a   1.000
_cell.length_b   1.000
_cell.length_c   1.000
_cell.angle_alpha   90.00
_cell.angle_beta   90.00
_cell.angle_gamma   90.00
#
_symmetry.space_group_name_H-M   'P 1'
#
loop_
_entity.id
_entity.type
_entity.pdbx_description
1 polymer ?
#
loop_
_entity_poly.entity_id
_entity_poly.type
_entity_poly.pdbx_seq_one_letter_code
_entity_poly.pdbx_strand_id
1 'polypeptide(L)' 'MILVDSDVLIAHLRGIEVAQFLRRYRRSHSGIGLGDYLIAATADTEGVELATLNVKHFPMFEGLQAPFALPAD' A
#
# COMPACT_ATOMS: atom_id res chain seq x y z
N MET A 1 -2.99 -14.98 9.71
CA MET A 1 -1.86 -14.08 9.39
C MET A 1 -1.13 -14.68 8.20
N ILE A 2 -1.56 -14.35 6.98
CA ILE A 2 -0.89 -14.83 5.78
C ILE A 2 0.28 -13.87 5.56
N LEU A 3 1.49 -14.36 5.84
CA LEU A 3 2.72 -13.67 5.48
C LEU A 3 2.88 -13.83 3.96
N VAL A 4 2.28 -12.94 3.18
CA VAL A 4 2.50 -12.91 1.72
C VAL A 4 3.82 -12.20 1.50
N ASP A 5 4.82 -12.94 1.04
CA ASP A 5 6.14 -12.40 0.70
C ASP A 5 6.01 -11.38 -0.44
N SER A 6 6.77 -10.29 -0.36
CA SER A 6 6.73 -9.17 -1.32
C SER A 6 7.06 -9.65 -2.74
N ASP A 7 7.86 -10.69 -2.86
CA ASP A 7 8.34 -11.25 -4.12
C ASP A 7 7.22 -11.97 -4.90
N VAL A 8 6.25 -12.56 -4.21
CA VAL A 8 5.08 -13.20 -4.85
C VAL A 8 4.10 -12.13 -5.37
N LEU A 9 4.05 -10.97 -4.73
CA LEU A 9 3.15 -9.85 -5.08
C LEU A 9 3.62 -9.05 -6.30
N ILE A 10 4.93 -8.89 -6.50
CA ILE A 10 5.50 -8.17 -7.65
C ILE A 10 5.18 -8.88 -8.98
N ALA A 11 5.08 -10.21 -8.98
CA ALA A 11 4.76 -10.98 -10.17
C ALA A 11 3.25 -10.96 -10.54
N HIS A 12 2.36 -10.83 -9.55
CA HIS A 12 0.91 -10.95 -9.76
C HIS A 12 0.30 -9.76 -10.51
N LEU A 13 0.73 -8.53 -10.18
CA LEU A 13 0.17 -7.30 -10.79
C LEU A 13 0.68 -7.02 -12.22
N ARG A 14 1.65 -7.81 -12.72
CA ARG A 14 2.38 -7.57 -13.98
C ARG A 14 2.91 -6.12 -14.15
N GLY A 15 3.03 -5.36 -13.05
CA GLY A 15 3.44 -3.97 -13.01
C GLY A 15 2.43 -2.92 -13.52
N ILE A 16 1.30 -3.33 -14.12
CA ILE A 16 0.36 -2.39 -14.75
C ILE A 16 -0.44 -1.61 -13.70
N GLU A 17 -1.01 -2.29 -12.71
CA GLU A 17 -1.80 -1.65 -11.65
C GLU A 17 -0.95 -0.69 -10.80
N VAL A 18 0.29 -1.08 -10.51
CA VAL A 18 1.29 -0.24 -9.82
C VAL A 18 1.58 1.03 -10.62
N ALA A 19 1.73 0.91 -11.95
CA ALA A 19 1.94 2.05 -12.83
C ALA A 19 0.72 2.99 -12.87
N GLN A 20 -0.50 2.45 -12.83
CA GLN A 20 -1.73 3.23 -12.74
C GLN A 20 -1.81 3.99 -11.41
N PHE A 21 -1.51 3.32 -10.30
CA PHE A 21 -1.44 3.93 -8.96
C PHE A 21 -0.40 5.05 -8.90
N LEU A 22 0.82 4.78 -9.38
CA LEU A 22 1.87 5.80 -9.49
C LEU A 22 1.39 6.98 -10.34
N ARG A 23 0.80 6.74 -11.51
CA ARG A 23 0.29 7.82 -12.38
C ARG A 23 -0.80 8.65 -11.69
N ARG A 24 -1.68 8.00 -10.91
CA ARG A 24 -2.81 8.65 -10.25
C ARG A 24 -2.41 9.47 -9.03
N TYR A 25 -1.46 8.98 -8.23
CA TYR A 25 -1.20 9.53 -6.89
C TYR A 25 0.20 10.16 -6.72
N ARG A 26 1.18 9.85 -7.57
CA ARG A 26 2.56 10.37 -7.41
C ARG A 26 2.65 11.89 -7.48
N ARG A 27 1.76 12.55 -8.23
CA ARG A 27 1.72 14.01 -8.33
C ARG A 27 1.23 14.69 -7.06
N SER A 28 0.30 14.08 -6.34
CA SER A 28 -0.24 14.58 -5.07
C SER A 28 0.52 14.07 -3.85
N HIS A 29 1.31 13.00 -3.99
CA HIS A 29 1.98 12.31 -2.89
C HIS A 29 3.40 11.87 -3.27
N SER A 30 4.25 12.85 -3.59
CA SER A 30 5.61 12.63 -4.10
C SER A 30 6.60 12.06 -3.07
N GLY A 31 6.24 12.03 -1.78
CA GLY A 31 7.07 11.48 -0.71
C GLY A 31 6.91 9.98 -0.46
N ILE A 32 6.03 9.30 -1.20
CA ILE A 32 5.73 7.87 -1.04
C ILE A 32 6.68 7.03 -1.90
N GLY A 33 7.21 5.95 -1.33
CA GLY A 33 8.14 5.04 -2.02
C GLY A 33 7.43 4.09 -2.99
N LEU A 34 8.18 3.52 -3.93
CA LEU A 34 7.65 2.52 -4.87
C LEU A 34 7.03 1.30 -4.14
N GLY A 35 7.63 0.87 -3.04
CA GLY A 35 7.13 -0.24 -2.22
C GLY A 35 5.73 0.02 -1.65
N ASP A 36 5.47 1.24 -1.17
CA ASP A 36 4.14 1.61 -0.66
C ASP A 36 3.10 1.58 -1.78
N TYR A 37 3.45 2.03 -2.99
CA TYR A 37 2.55 1.94 -4.16
C TYR A 37 2.27 0.49 -4.58
N LEU A 38 3.25 -0.41 -4.46
CA LEU A 38 3.07 -1.84 -4.72
C LEU A 38 2.08 -2.47 -3.73
N ILE A 39 2.25 -2.17 -2.44
CA ILE A 39 1.35 -2.65 -1.37
C ILE A 39 -0.06 -2.11 -1.58
N ALA A 40 -0.20 -0.82 -1.86
CA ALA A 40 -1.50 -0.19 -2.09
C ALA A 40 -2.23 -0.77 -3.31
N ALA A 41 -1.54 -0.88 -4.45
CA ALA A 41 -2.13 -1.44 -5.66
C ALA A 41 -2.56 -2.91 -5.47
N THR A 42 -1.80 -3.68 -4.68
CA THR A 42 -2.16 -5.05 -4.32
C THR A 42 -3.45 -5.08 -3.50
N ALA A 43 -3.50 -4.31 -2.41
CA ALA A 43 -4.67 -4.29 -1.53
C ALA A 43 -5.95 -3.88 -2.28
N ASP A 44 -5.84 -2.89 -3.17
CA ASP A 44 -6.93 -2.44 -4.04
C ASP A 44 -7.36 -3.53 -5.03
N THR A 45 -6.41 -4.20 -5.68
CA THR A 45 -6.69 -5.25 -6.68
C THR A 45 -7.34 -6.49 -6.05
N GLU A 46 -6.85 -6.92 -4.89
CA GLU A 46 -7.38 -8.09 -4.18
C GLU A 46 -8.64 -7.76 -3.36
N GLY A 47 -9.02 -6.48 -3.27
CA GLY A 47 -10.19 -6.03 -2.50
C GLY A 47 -10.07 -6.30 -0.99
N VAL A 48 -8.84 -6.24 -0.46
CA VAL A 48 -8.56 -6.49 0.96
C VAL A 48 -8.25 -5.20 1.71
N GLU A 49 -8.56 -5.17 3.01
CA GLU A 49 -8.22 -4.04 3.86
C GLU A 49 -6.72 -3.99 4.16
N LEU A 50 -6.12 -2.82 3.97
CA LEU A 50 -4.71 -2.59 4.29
C LEU A 50 -4.54 -2.36 5.80
N ALA A 51 -3.77 -3.22 6.46
CA ALA A 51 -3.35 -3.04 7.84
C ALA A 51 -1.92 -2.50 7.89
N THR A 52 -1.72 -1.29 8.44
CA THR A 52 -0.40 -0.65 8.52
C THR A 52 -0.29 0.31 9.69
N LEU A 53 0.90 0.45 10.28
CA LEU A 53 1.22 1.50 11.25
C LEU A 53 1.68 2.79 10.56
N ASN A 54 2.10 2.72 9.30
CA ASN A 54 2.58 3.86 8.52
C ASN A 54 1.46 4.52 7.72
N VAL A 55 0.32 4.81 8.36
CA VAL A 55 -0.90 5.33 7.71
C VAL A 55 -0.62 6.51 6.78
N LYS A 56 0.28 7.41 7.16
CA LYS A 56 0.69 8.58 6.36
C LYS A 56 1.28 8.24 4.97
N HIS A 57 1.77 7.02 4.74
CA HIS A 57 2.27 6.56 3.44
C HIS A 57 1.17 6.05 2.52
N PHE A 58 -0.06 5.94 3.02
CA PHE A 58 -1.18 5.34 2.30
C PHE A 58 -2.40 6.27 2.20
N PRO A 59 -2.21 7.56 1.79
CA PRO A 59 -3.30 8.55 1.74
C PRO A 59 -4.36 8.25 0.67
N MET A 60 -4.12 7.28 -0.21
CA MET A 60 -5.08 6.76 -1.19
C MET A 60 -6.25 6.00 -0.55
N PHE A 61 -6.11 5.50 0.69
CA PHE A 61 -7.16 4.82 1.42
C PHE A 61 -7.84 5.78 2.39
N GLU A 62 -9.03 6.24 2.02
CA GLU A 62 -9.80 7.16 2.85
C GLU A 62 -10.17 6.52 4.18
N GLY A 63 -9.95 7.24 5.28
CA GLY A 63 -10.29 6.77 6.62
C GLY A 63 -9.40 5.64 7.17
N LEU A 64 -8.28 5.33 6.51
CA LEU A 64 -7.34 4.32 6.99
C LEU A 64 -6.84 4.63 8.41
N GLN A 65 -6.97 3.66 9.31
CA GLN A 65 -6.48 3.76 10.69
C GLN A 65 -5.47 2.66 10.99
N ALA A 66 -4.55 2.95 11.91
CA ALA A 66 -3.63 1.95 12.41
C ALA A 66 -4.43 0.86 13.15
N PRO A 67 -4.17 -0.44 12.88
CA PRO A 67 -4.91 -1.54 13.50
C PRO A 67 -4.67 -1.64 15.01
N PHE A 68 -3.56 -1.08 15.50
CA PHE A 68 -3.21 -1.00 16.92
C PHE A 68 -2.21 0.14 17.14
N ALA A 69 -2.04 0.55 18.41
CA ALA A 69 -1.01 1.50 18.81
C ALA A 69 0.27 0.75 19.18
N LEU A 70 1.43 1.35 18.91
CA LEU A 70 2.69 0.88 19.47
C LEU A 70 2.74 1.28 20.96
N PRO A 71 3.31 0.42 21.83
CA PRO A 71 3.61 0.81 23.20
C PRO A 71 4.41 2.13 23.21
N ALA A 72 4.11 3.02 24.15
CA ALA A 72 5.02 4.12 24.43
C ALA A 72 6.29 3.53 25.07
N ASP A 73 7.45 3.88 24.51
CA ASP A 73 8.76 3.52 25.08
C ASP A 73 8.97 4.12 26.48
#